data_AF-A0A8T8D7B3-F1
#
_entry.id   AF-A0A8T8D7B3-F1
#
_cell.length_a   1.000
_cell.length_b   1.000
_cell.length_c   1.000
_cell.angle_alpha   90.00
_cell.angle_beta   90.00
_cell.angle_gamma   90.00
#
_symmetry.space_group_name_H-M   'P 1'
#
loop_
_entity.id
_entity.type
_entity.pdbx_description
1 polymer ?
#
loop_
_entity_poly.entity_id
_entity_poly.type
_entity_poly.pdbx_seq_one_letter_code
_entity_poly.pdbx_strand_id
1 'polypeptide(L)' 'MKGNQVVVRRGDSIWAIVERYGRSDRDPRDLVAAVMEANGLTSPALRPGMVLVLPPEVLR' A
#
# COMPACT_ATOMS: atom_id res chain seq x y z
N MET A 1 -2.57 4.91 -18.38
CA MET A 1 -2.14 4.01 -17.28
C MET A 1 -1.43 4.87 -16.23
N LYS A 2 -2.16 5.40 -15.25
CA LYS A 2 -1.55 6.24 -14.20
C LYS A 2 -0.98 5.33 -13.11
N GLY A 3 0.21 5.67 -12.62
CA GLY A 3 1.00 4.90 -11.66
C GLY A 3 0.27 4.71 -10.34
N ASN A 4 -0.36 3.56 -10.20
CA ASN A 4 -0.93 3.05 -8.97
C ASN A 4 0.09 2.13 -8.27
N GLN A 5 1.38 2.40 -8.43
CA GLN A 5 2.45 1.56 -7.92
C GLN A 5 3.44 2.40 -7.11
N VAL A 6 3.88 1.85 -5.99
CA VAL A 6 4.91 2.44 -5.13
C VAL A 6 6.07 1.48 -5.04
N VAL A 7 7.28 1.98 -5.32
CA VAL A 7 8.52 1.24 -5.07
C VAL A 7 8.89 1.43 -3.59
N VAL A 8 8.89 0.32 -2.85
CA VAL A 8 9.26 0.26 -1.43
C VAL A 8 10.72 0.69 -1.27
N ARG A 9 10.96 1.61 -0.34
CA ARG A 9 12.29 2.04 0.09
C ARG A 9 12.63 1.47 1.45
N ARG A 10 13.91 1.56 1.83
CA ARG A 10 14.37 1.15 3.16
C ARG A 10 13.66 1.97 4.23
N GLY A 11 12.96 1.30 5.14
CA GLY A 11 12.18 1.91 6.22
C GLY A 11 10.69 2.10 5.91
N ASP A 12 10.25 1.82 4.68
CA ASP A 12 8.83 1.85 4.35
C ASP A 12 8.08 0.69 5.02
N SER A 13 6.83 0.97 5.38
CA SER A 13 5.84 -0.01 5.83
C SER A 13 4.55 0.20 5.04
N ILE A 14 3.70 -0.83 4.95
CA ILE A 14 2.38 -0.69 4.30
C ILE A 14 1.58 0.41 5.00
N TRP A 15 1.69 0.48 6.32
CA TRP A 15 1.05 1.51 7.14
C TRP A 15 1.45 2.93 6.70
N ALA A 16 2.75 3.22 6.61
CA ALA A 16 3.22 4.55 6.20
C ALA A 16 2.87 4.89 4.74
N ILE A 17 2.80 3.88 3.87
CA ILE A 17 2.34 4.03 2.48
C ILE A 17 0.85 4.37 2.46
N VAL A 18 0.02 3.66 3.22
CA VAL A 18 -1.40 3.94 3.38
C VAL A 18 -1.63 5.31 4.01
N GLU A 19 -0.89 5.72 5.04
CA GLU A 19 -1.01 7.08 5.59
C GLU A 19 -0.65 8.16 4.55
N ARG A 20 0.28 7.87 3.64
CA ARG A 20 0.70 8.82 2.61
C ARG A 20 -0.29 8.93 1.45
N TYR A 21 -0.82 7.81 0.97
CA TYR A 21 -1.61 7.75 -0.26
C TYR A 21 -3.10 7.41 -0.05
N GLY A 22 -3.40 6.83 1.12
CA GLY A 22 -4.70 6.32 1.56
C GLY A 22 -5.75 7.41 1.73
N ARG A 23 -6.99 7.13 1.32
CA ARG A 23 -8.13 7.99 1.61
C ARG A 23 -8.31 8.22 3.12
N SER A 24 -8.61 9.45 3.51
CA SER A 24 -8.81 9.81 4.93
C SER A 24 -10.19 9.45 5.47
N ASP A 25 -11.15 9.09 4.60
CA ASP A 25 -12.52 8.69 4.95
C ASP A 25 -12.69 7.18 5.15
N ARG A 26 -11.59 6.41 5.13
CA ARG A 26 -11.56 4.95 5.31
C ARG A 26 -10.68 4.58 6.50
N ASP A 27 -11.01 3.48 7.17
CA ASP A 27 -10.13 2.94 8.21
C ASP A 27 -8.78 2.52 7.57
N PRO A 28 -7.63 3.02 8.06
CA PRO A 28 -6.32 2.62 7.55
C PRO A 28 -6.08 1.11 7.57
N ARG A 29 -6.70 0.36 8.49
CA ARG A 29 -6.59 -1.10 8.57
C ARG A 29 -7.20 -1.78 7.35
N ASP A 30 -8.35 -1.29 6.88
CA ASP A 30 -8.99 -1.80 5.67
C ASP A 30 -8.14 -1.49 4.44
N LEU A 31 -7.52 -0.31 4.41
CA LEU A 31 -6.62 0.07 3.32
C LEU A 31 -5.34 -0.77 3.30
N VAL A 32 -4.76 -1.07 4.47
CA VAL A 32 -3.62 -1.99 4.59
C VAL A 32 -4.00 -3.38 4.08
N ALA A 33 -5.18 -3.90 4.47
CA ALA A 33 -5.67 -5.18 3.99
C ALA A 33 -5.86 -5.19 2.46
N ALA A 34 -6.44 -4.13 1.90
CA ALA A 34 -6.61 -4.00 0.44
C ALA A 34 -5.28 -3.97 -0.31
N VAL A 35 -4.26 -3.26 0.21
CA VAL A 35 -2.91 -3.29 -0.38
C VAL A 35 -2.30 -4.69 -0.28
N MET A 36 -2.44 -5.38 0.85
CA MET A 36 -1.92 -6.75 1.01
C MET A 36 -2.58 -7.73 0.03
N GLU A 37 -3.91 -7.69 -0.09
CA GLU A 37 -4.68 -8.52 -1.01
C GLU A 37 -4.30 -8.27 -2.46
N ALA A 38 -4.25 -7.00 -2.88
CA ALA A 38 -3.89 -6.62 -4.25
C ALA A 38 -2.46 -7.06 -4.66
N ASN A 39 -1.58 -7.29 -3.68
CA ASN A 39 -0.19 -7.73 -3.92
C ASN A 39 0.06 -9.19 -3.54
N GLY A 40 -0.98 -9.96 -3.16
CA GLY A 40 -0.84 -11.36 -2.76
C GLY A 40 0.03 -11.56 -1.50
N LEU A 41 0.10 -10.56 -0.63
CA LEU A 41 0.93 -10.60 0.58
C LEU A 41 0.17 -11.30 1.71
N THR A 42 0.76 -12.36 2.25
CA THR A 42 0.28 -13.04 3.46
C THR A 42 0.89 -12.47 4.75
N SER A 43 1.85 -11.55 4.61
CA SER A 43 2.56 -10.89 5.71
C SER A 43 2.90 -9.44 5.31
N PRO A 44 2.92 -8.48 6.26
CA PRO A 44 3.26 -7.09 5.98
C PRO A 44 4.77 -6.85 5.78
N ALA A 45 5.59 -7.90 5.73
CA ALA A 45 7.03 -7.80 5.52
C ALA A 45 7.36 -7.26 4.12
N LEU A 46 7.98 -6.08 4.06
CA LEU A 46 8.39 -5.44 2.81
C LEU A 46 9.90 -5.55 2.58
N ARG A 47 10.30 -5.57 1.31
CA ARG A 47 11.71 -5.51 0.89
C ARG A 47 11.96 -4.26 0.05
N PRO A 48 13.06 -3.53 0.27
CA PRO A 48 13.41 -2.41 -0.60
C PRO A 48 13.51 -2.86 -2.07
N GLY A 49 12.98 -2.05 -2.99
CA GLY A 49 12.87 -2.35 -4.42
C GLY A 49 11.61 -3.13 -4.81
N MET A 50 10.83 -3.64 -3.84
CA MET A 50 9.54 -4.26 -4.12
C MET A 50 8.55 -3.23 -4.67
N VAL A 51 7.73 -3.63 -5.63
CA VAL A 51 6.68 -2.78 -6.20
C VAL A 51 5.35 -3.20 -5.60
N LEU A 52 4.68 -2.25 -4.92
CA LEU A 52 3.34 -2.44 -4.38
C LEU A 52 2.30 -1.77 -5.28
N VAL A 53 1.32 -2.54 -5.71
CA VAL A 53 0.09 -2.04 -6.34
C VAL A 53 -0.81 -1.44 -5.27
N LEU A 54 -1.22 -0.19 -5.46
CA LEU A 54 -2.25 0.48 -4.69
C LEU A 54 -3.57 0.35 -5.46
N PRO A 55 -4.57 -0.37 -4.94
CA PRO A 55 -5.84 -0.48 -5.62
C PRO A 55 -6.63 0.84 -5.53
N PRO A 56 -7.59 1.11 -6.45
CA PRO A 56 -8.27 2.41 -6.54
C PRO A 56 -8.93 2.90 -5.25
N GLU A 57 -9.41 2.00 -4.41
CA GLU A 57 -10.01 2.30 -3.10
C GLU A 57 -9.01 2.87 -2.08
N VAL A 58 -7.71 2.66 -2.28
CA VAL A 58 -6.66 3.24 -1.43
C VAL A 58 -6.32 4.65 -1.88
N LEU A 59 -6.38 4.96 -3.17
CA LEU A 59 -5.94 6.25 -3.69
C LEU A 59 -6.93 7.37 -3.31
N ARG A 60 -6.39 8.49 -2.81
CA ARG A 60 -7.10 9.77 -2.63
C ARG A 60 -7.60 10.37 -3.94
#